data_AF-A0A349QUP8-F1
#
_entry.id   AF-A0A349QUP8-F1
#
_cell.length_a   1.000
_cell.length_b   1.000
_cell.length_c   1.000
_cell.angle_alpha   90.00
_cell.angle_beta   90.00
_cell.angle_gamma   90.00
#
_symmetry.space_group_name_H-M   'P 1'
#
loop_
_entity.id
_entity.type
_entity.pdbx_description
1 polymer ?
#
loop_
_entity_poly.entity_id
_entity_poly.type
_entity_poly.pdbx_seq_one_letter_code
_entity_poly.pdbx_strand_id
1 'polypeptide(L)' 'LFRSYDLYLLMDIDLPWQDDPLRDFPEQREHFMEIWKSELNAINANYRLISGLGDQRLENGLHAVKDFLTLI' A
#
# COMPACT_ATOMS: atom_id res chain seq x y z
N LEU A 1 12.75 0.28 17.95
CA LEU A 1 11.38 -0.15 18.36
C LEU A 1 10.72 -0.77 17.15
N PHE A 2 10.83 -2.09 16.99
CA PHE A 2 10.18 -2.78 15.87
C PHE A 2 8.71 -2.97 16.22
N ARG A 3 7.82 -2.27 15.52
CA ARG A 3 6.38 -2.46 15.64
C ARG A 3 5.94 -3.33 14.47
N SER A 4 5.46 -4.52 14.79
CA SER A 4 4.79 -5.39 13.83
C SER A 4 3.32 -4.99 13.72
N TYR A 5 2.79 -5.05 12.50
CA TYR A 5 1.36 -4.94 12.22
C TYR A 5 0.89 -6.25 11.60
N ASP A 6 -0.35 -6.64 11.87
CA ASP A 6 -0.90 -7.90 11.35
C ASP A 6 -1.31 -7.81 9.87
N LEU A 7 -1.55 -6.58 9.39
CA LEU A 7 -1.84 -6.26 8.00
C LEU A 7 -1.24 -4.90 7.62
N TYR A 8 -0.58 -4.87 6.46
CA TYR A 8 -0.13 -3.64 5.82
C TYR A 8 -0.93 -3.41 4.52
N LEU A 9 -1.38 -2.19 4.30
CA LEU A 9 -1.99 -1.78 3.03
C LEU A 9 -0.99 -0.94 2.24
N LEU A 10 -0.42 -1.51 1.19
CA LEU A 10 0.52 -0.81 0.32
C LEU A 10 -0.27 -0.10 -0.78
N MET A 11 -0.21 1.23 -0.85
CA MET A 11 -0.96 1.98 -1.86
C MET A 11 -0.24 1.93 -3.21
N ASP A 12 -0.97 1.56 -4.25
CA ASP A 12 -0.42 1.50 -5.62
C ASP A 12 -0.20 2.90 -6.22
N ILE A 13 0.69 2.98 -7.22
CA ILE A 13 1.13 4.20 -7.92
C ILE A 13 0.32 4.50 -9.20
N ASP A 14 -0.75 3.76 -9.44
CA ASP A 14 -1.72 3.94 -10.54
C ASP A 14 -2.46 5.29 -10.50
N LEU A 15 -2.47 6.00 -9.36
CA LEU A 15 -2.95 7.38 -9.34
C LEU A 15 -1.97 8.32 -10.07
N PRO A 16 -2.47 9.31 -10.83
CA PRO A 16 -1.64 10.40 -11.32
C PRO A 16 -0.93 11.10 -10.16
N TRP A 17 0.35 11.45 -10.37
CA TRP A 17 1.06 12.30 -9.43
C TRP A 17 0.42 13.69 -9.43
N GLN A 18 0.37 14.30 -8.25
CA GLN A 18 -0.16 15.65 -8.03
C GLN A 18 0.72 16.29 -6.98
N ASP A 19 0.96 17.59 -7.11
CA ASP A 19 1.71 18.36 -6.13
C ASP A 19 0.91 18.38 -4.82
N ASP A 20 1.44 17.67 -3.83
CA ASP A 20 0.83 17.42 -2.53
C ASP A 20 1.94 17.35 -1.48
N PRO A 21 1.81 18.01 -0.31
CA PRO A 21 2.85 18.06 0.70
C PRO A 21 3.31 16.70 1.25
N LEU A 22 2.55 15.63 1.01
CA LEU A 22 2.86 14.26 1.45
C LEU A 22 3.42 13.39 0.31
N ARG A 23 3.43 13.88 -0.93
CA ARG A 23 3.89 13.14 -2.11
C ARG A 23 5.29 13.56 -2.50
N ASP A 24 6.27 12.76 -2.11
CA ASP A 24 7.65 12.91 -2.56
C ASP A 24 7.91 12.19 -3.90
N PHE A 25 9.06 12.50 -4.52
CA PHE A 25 9.68 11.73 -5.59
C PHE A 25 8.82 11.47 -6.86
N PRO A 26 8.34 12.52 -7.54
CA PRO A 26 7.47 12.40 -8.73
C PRO A 26 8.04 11.49 -9.83
N GLU A 27 9.36 11.50 -10.04
CA GLU A 27 10.04 10.76 -11.10
C GLU A 27 10.55 9.38 -10.66
N GLN A 28 10.50 9.05 -9.37
CA GLN A 28 11.09 7.82 -8.82
C GLN A 28 10.03 6.91 -8.18
N ARG A 29 8.76 7.10 -8.52
CA ARG A 29 7.62 6.37 -7.94
C ARG A 29 7.77 4.85 -8.09
N GLU A 30 8.18 4.39 -9.26
CA GLU A 30 8.43 2.96 -9.51
C GLU A 30 9.61 2.43 -8.68
N HIS A 31 10.69 3.19 -8.60
CA HIS A 31 11.86 2.83 -7.78
C HIS A 31 11.49 2.64 -6.31
N PHE A 32 10.77 3.60 -5.72
CA PHE A 32 10.33 3.50 -4.33
C PHE A 32 9.27 2.43 -4.10
N MET A 33 8.39 2.19 -5.08
CA MET A 33 7.45 1.06 -5.01
C MET A 33 8.17 -0.28 -4.88
N GLU A 34 9.23 -0.50 -5.66
CA GLU A 34 10.04 -1.72 -5.56
C GLU A 34 10.79 -1.81 -4.24
N ILE A 35 11.30 -0.70 -3.70
CA ILE A 35 11.88 -0.65 -2.36
C ILE A 35 10.83 -1.05 -1.31
N TRP A 36 9.65 -0.45 -1.30
CA TRP A 36 8.62 -0.77 -0.31
C TRP A 36 8.17 -2.22 -0.36
N LYS A 37 8.01 -2.81 -1.56
CA LYS A 37 7.75 -4.24 -1.71
C LYS A 37 8.90 -5.08 -1.14
N SER A 38 10.15 -4.72 -1.45
CA SER A 38 11.34 -5.41 -0.94
C SER A 38 11.40 -5.39 0.58
N GLU A 39 11.18 -4.23 1.20
CA GLU A 39 11.18 -4.08 2.66
C GLU A 39 10.06 -4.90 3.33
N LEU A 40 8.84 -4.86 2.79
CA LEU A 40 7.72 -5.67 3.30
C LEU A 40 7.98 -7.17 3.15
N ASN A 41 8.56 -7.60 2.02
CA ASN A 41 8.97 -8.99 1.82
C ASN A 41 10.09 -9.40 2.79
N ALA A 42 11.07 -8.53 3.04
CA ALA A 42 12.20 -8.80 3.92
C ALA A 42 11.77 -9.06 5.37
N ILE A 43 10.68 -8.42 5.81
CA ILE A 43 10.08 -8.67 7.14
C ILE A 43 8.97 -9.73 7.13
N ASN A 44 8.76 -10.41 5.99
CA ASN A 44 7.67 -11.36 5.76
C ASN A 44 6.29 -10.79 6.17
N ALA A 45 6.05 -9.52 5.83
CA ALA A 45 4.81 -8.84 6.17
C ALA A 45 3.62 -9.44 5.40
N ASN A 46 2.49 -9.60 6.10
CA ASN A 46 1.20 -9.78 5.44
C ASN A 46 0.74 -8.43 4.90
N TYR A 47 0.87 -8.20 3.58
CA TYR A 47 0.41 -6.97 2.96
C TYR A 47 -0.56 -7.21 1.80
N ARG A 48 -1.33 -6.17 1.46
CA ARG A 48 -2.19 -6.11 0.27
C ARG A 48 -1.87 -4.84 -0.51
N LEU A 49 -1.67 -4.99 -1.81
CA LEU A 49 -1.57 -3.86 -2.72
C LEU A 49 -2.97 -3.31 -2.98
N ILE A 50 -3.17 -2.01 -2.76
CA ILE A 50 -4.45 -1.34 -2.95
C ILE A 50 -4.34 -0.41 -4.16
N SER A 51 -4.96 -0.84 -5.26
CA SER A 51 -5.10 -0.08 -6.50
C SER A 51 -6.55 0.34 -6.73
N GLY A 52 -6.79 1.13 -7.77
CA GLY A 52 -8.11 1.62 -8.15
C GLY A 52 -8.19 3.15 -8.16
N LEU A 53 -9.17 3.65 -8.91
CA LEU A 53 -9.45 5.07 -9.08
C LEU A 53 -10.75 5.45 -8.35
N GLY A 54 -10.79 6.65 -7.75
CA GLY A 54 -11.96 7.13 -7.03
C GLY A 54 -12.42 6.17 -5.93
N ASP A 55 -13.73 5.94 -5.86
CA ASP A 55 -14.37 5.11 -4.83
C ASP A 55 -13.89 3.65 -4.85
N GLN A 56 -13.48 3.13 -6.01
CA GLN A 56 -12.98 1.76 -6.14
C GLN A 56 -11.77 1.49 -5.24
N ARG A 57 -10.90 2.48 -5.05
CA ARG A 57 -9.73 2.34 -4.17
C ARG A 57 -10.16 2.12 -2.71
N LEU A 58 -11.14 2.91 -2.27
CA LEU A 58 -11.68 2.80 -0.92
C LEU A 58 -12.33 1.43 -0.73
N GLU A 59 -13.15 0.99 -1.69
CA GLU A 59 -13.76 -0.32 -1.68
C GLU A 59 -12.73 -1.45 -1.61
N ASN A 60 -11.65 -1.37 -2.40
CA ASN A 60 -10.57 -2.35 -2.38
C ASN A 60 -9.84 -2.37 -1.03
N GLY A 61 -9.60 -1.21 -0.42
CA GLY A 61 -9.02 -1.11 0.91
C GLY A 61 -9.92 -1.72 2.00
N LEU A 62 -11.23 -1.41 1.95
CA LEU A 62 -12.22 -1.99 2.86
C LEU A 62 -12.33 -3.50 2.69
N HIS A 63 -12.29 -3.99 1.46
CA HIS A 63 -12.32 -5.42 1.17
C HIS A 63 -11.08 -6.12 1.73
N ALA A 64 -9.88 -5.58 1.51
CA ALA A 64 -8.65 -6.14 2.06
C ALA A 64 -8.66 -6.27 3.59
N VAL A 65 -9.23 -5.28 4.29
CA VAL A 65 -9.38 -5.32 5.75
C VAL A 65 -10.46 -6.33 6.17
N LYS A 66 -11.61 -6.35 5.50
CA LYS A 66 -12.68 -7.32 5.79
C LYS A 66 -12.18 -8.75 5.60
N ASP A 67 -11.50 -9.03 4.51
CA ASP A 67 -10.91 -10.34 4.21
C ASP A 67 -9.90 -10.75 5.28
N PHE A 68 -9.06 -9.84 5.74
CA PHE A 68 -8.13 -10.12 6.82
C PHE A 68 -8.87 -10.45 8.13
N LEU A 69 -9.92 -9.71 8.46
CA LEU A 69 -10.69 -9.92 9.69
C LEU A 69 -11.59 -11.17 9.65
N THR A 70 -11.97 -11.66 8.47
CA THR A 70 -12.77 -12.89 8.32
C THR A 70 -11.92 -14.16 8.25
N LEU A 71 -10.61 -14.04 8.04
CA LEU A 71 -9.65 -15.14 8.09
C LEU A 71 -9.19 -15.50 9.51
N ILE A 72 -9.58 -14.69 10.51
CA ILE A 72 -9.36 -14.92 11.94
C ILE A 72 -10.61 -15.56 12.54
#